data_AF-C6PN88-F1
#
_entry.id   AF-C6PN88-F1
#
_cell.length_a   1.000
_cell.length_b   1.000
_cell.length_c   1.000
_cell.angle_alpha   90.00
_cell.angle_beta   90.00
_cell.angle_gamma   90.00
#
_symmetry.space_group_name_H-M   'P 1'
#
loop_
_entity.id
_entity.type
_entity.pdbx_description
1 polymer ?
#
loop_
_entity_poly.entity_id
_entity_poly.type
_entity_poly.pdbx_seq_one_letter_code
_entity_poly.pdbx_strand_id
1 'polypeptide(L)'
;MRFELVRNLKGDEVLGKTLFDGYGKVLLPSGTKLNTPYINRIKQSGFYYIYIEDNELDDVKEDKKIDELKQSTIERLPSIFASIMQGDVNTIKESFKIVENLAEYIAEEGDMNTNLYEISRYDNYTYIHCVDTAIMSIFLGRSLNLKKEELTELGISAILHDIGKIKNFKWNYK
;
A
#
# COMPACT_ATOMS: atom_id res chain seq x y z
N MET A 1 0.54 -12.99 -12.70
CA MET A 1 -0.44 -12.88 -11.59
C MET A 1 -1.25 -11.61 -11.73
N ARG A 2 -2.56 -11.61 -11.38
CA ARG A 2 -3.38 -10.39 -11.39
C ARG A 2 -4.14 -10.16 -10.09
N PHE A 3 -4.47 -8.90 -9.86
CA PHE A 3 -5.32 -8.46 -8.75
C PHE A 3 -6.80 -8.78 -9.02
N GLU A 4 -7.52 -9.25 -7.99
CA GLU A 4 -8.98 -9.40 -8.06
C GLU A 4 -9.64 -9.01 -6.73
N LEU A 5 -10.74 -8.26 -6.82
CA LEU A 5 -11.52 -7.92 -5.64
C LEU A 5 -12.23 -9.16 -5.11
N VAL A 6 -12.22 -9.39 -3.80
CA VAL A 6 -12.84 -10.59 -3.20
C VAL A 6 -14.35 -10.66 -3.49
N ARG A 7 -15.00 -9.52 -3.74
CA ARG A 7 -16.41 -9.46 -4.15
C ARG A 7 -16.67 -9.96 -5.58
N ASN A 8 -15.65 -10.00 -6.43
CA ASN A 8 -15.74 -10.39 -7.83
C ASN A 8 -15.38 -11.87 -8.08
N LEU A 9 -14.81 -12.54 -7.07
CA LEU A 9 -14.38 -13.94 -7.17
C LEU A 9 -15.56 -14.87 -7.46
N LYS A 10 -15.35 -15.77 -8.42
CA LYS A 10 -16.36 -16.72 -8.92
C LYS A 10 -16.15 -18.14 -8.39
N GLY A 11 -14.96 -18.45 -7.87
CA GLY A 11 -14.64 -19.76 -7.30
C GLY A 11 -14.08 -20.75 -8.31
N ASP A 12 -13.49 -20.26 -9.40
CA ASP A 12 -12.71 -21.03 -10.36
C ASP A 12 -11.25 -20.55 -10.43
N GLU A 13 -10.95 -19.39 -9.85
CA GLU A 13 -9.64 -18.77 -9.82
C GLU A 13 -8.67 -19.53 -8.91
N VAL A 14 -7.37 -19.44 -9.22
CA VAL A 14 -6.31 -19.99 -8.37
C VAL A 14 -5.65 -18.85 -7.61
N LEU A 15 -5.48 -19.01 -6.30
CA LEU A 15 -4.85 -18.02 -5.44
C LEU A 15 -3.36 -17.89 -5.77
N GLY A 16 -2.91 -16.70 -6.21
CA GLY A 16 -1.53 -16.49 -6.61
C GLY A 16 -0.55 -16.22 -5.45
N LYS A 17 -1.01 -15.67 -4.32
CA LYS A 17 -0.17 -15.40 -3.13
C LYS A 17 -0.76 -15.99 -1.86
N THR A 18 0.09 -16.55 -1.00
CA THR A 18 -0.33 -17.12 0.30
C THR A 18 -0.95 -16.05 1.18
N LEU A 19 -2.15 -16.32 1.69
CA LEU A 19 -2.84 -15.47 2.65
C LEU A 19 -2.50 -15.92 4.06
N PHE A 20 -2.20 -14.96 4.93
CA PHE A 20 -1.93 -15.19 6.35
C PHE A 20 -3.03 -14.55 7.21
N ASP A 21 -3.45 -15.25 8.26
CA ASP A 21 -4.40 -14.73 9.23
C ASP A 21 -3.79 -13.65 10.12
N GLY A 22 -4.63 -13.11 11.02
CA GLY A 22 -4.36 -12.21 12.14
C GLY A 22 -3.00 -12.33 12.86
N TYR A 23 -2.48 -13.54 12.94
CA TYR A 23 -1.37 -13.91 13.80
C TYR A 23 -0.17 -14.43 13.01
N GLY A 24 -0.19 -14.26 11.67
CA GLY A 24 0.88 -14.71 10.79
C GLY A 24 0.80 -16.21 10.46
N LYS A 25 -0.28 -16.89 10.83
CA LYS A 25 -0.50 -18.29 10.45
C LYS A 25 -1.10 -18.34 9.05
N VAL A 26 -0.70 -19.33 8.26
CA VAL A 26 -1.25 -19.52 6.91
C VAL A 26 -2.77 -19.73 6.98
N LEU A 27 -3.51 -18.83 6.31
CA LEU A 27 -4.95 -18.91 6.12
C LEU A 27 -5.28 -19.79 4.91
N LEU A 28 -4.66 -19.47 3.76
CA LEU A 28 -4.72 -20.22 2.50
C LEU A 28 -3.36 -20.14 1.78
N PRO A 29 -2.75 -21.25 1.36
CA PRO A 29 -1.52 -21.24 0.59
C PRO A 29 -1.76 -20.82 -0.87
N SER A 30 -0.76 -20.19 -1.51
CA SER A 30 -0.76 -19.98 -2.96
C SER A 30 -0.92 -21.31 -3.73
N GLY A 31 -1.46 -21.23 -4.95
CA GLY A 31 -1.86 -22.39 -5.75
C GLY A 31 -3.20 -23.00 -5.34
N THR A 32 -3.87 -22.48 -4.29
CA THR A 32 -5.18 -22.98 -3.89
C THR A 32 -6.25 -22.56 -4.90
N LYS A 33 -6.91 -23.54 -5.54
CA LYS A 33 -8.12 -23.28 -6.33
C LYS A 33 -9.26 -22.86 -5.41
N LEU A 34 -9.77 -21.65 -5.63
CA LEU A 34 -10.80 -21.06 -4.79
C LEU A 34 -12.14 -21.76 -5.01
N ASN A 35 -12.96 -21.76 -3.98
CA ASN A 35 -14.34 -22.23 -4.00
C ASN A 35 -15.17 -21.36 -3.04
N THR A 36 -16.49 -21.53 -3.03
CA THR A 36 -17.38 -20.71 -2.19
C THR A 36 -16.99 -20.71 -0.70
N PRO A 37 -16.68 -21.86 -0.06
CA PRO A 37 -16.14 -21.87 1.30
C PRO A 37 -14.88 -21.02 1.51
N TYR A 38 -13.90 -21.13 0.60
CA TYR A 38 -12.67 -20.35 0.69
C TYR A 38 -12.93 -18.86 0.51
N ILE A 39 -13.75 -18.47 -0.47
CA ILE A 39 -14.13 -17.05 -0.69
C ILE A 39 -14.79 -16.47 0.56
N ASN A 40 -15.69 -17.22 1.21
CA ASN A 40 -16.33 -16.78 2.45
C ASN A 40 -15.32 -16.63 3.59
N ARG A 41 -14.38 -17.56 3.73
CA ARG A 41 -13.31 -17.49 4.74
C ARG A 41 -12.39 -16.28 4.51
N ILE A 42 -12.05 -15.99 3.26
CA ILE A 42 -11.26 -14.81 2.86
C ILE A 42 -12.01 -13.53 3.25
N LYS A 43 -13.30 -13.41 2.92
CA LYS A 43 -14.16 -12.28 3.32
C LYS A 43 -14.21 -12.09 4.83
N GLN A 44 -14.46 -13.17 5.58
CA GLN A 44 -14.55 -13.14 7.04
C GLN A 44 -13.22 -12.77 7.71
N SER A 45 -12.11 -13.09 7.06
CA SER A 45 -10.77 -12.74 7.55
C SER A 45 -10.38 -11.28 7.26
N GLY A 46 -11.28 -10.50 6.64
CA GLY A 46 -11.09 -9.07 6.40
C GLY A 46 -10.34 -8.74 5.10
N PHE A 47 -10.12 -9.71 4.21
CA PHE A 47 -9.46 -9.48 2.93
C PHE A 47 -10.43 -8.80 1.97
N TYR A 48 -10.04 -7.65 1.45
CA TYR A 48 -10.82 -6.91 0.43
C TYR A 48 -10.49 -7.36 -1.00
N TYR A 49 -9.25 -7.77 -1.23
CA TYR A 49 -8.71 -8.25 -2.50
C TYR A 49 -7.73 -9.39 -2.26
N ILE A 50 -7.42 -10.13 -3.31
CA ILE A 50 -6.37 -11.16 -3.34
C ILE A 50 -5.66 -11.09 -4.68
N TYR A 51 -4.51 -11.76 -4.78
CA TYR A 51 -3.91 -12.05 -6.08
C TYR A 51 -4.38 -13.41 -6.57
N ILE A 52 -4.74 -13.49 -7.84
CA ILE A 52 -5.03 -14.74 -8.52
C ILE A 52 -3.95 -15.00 -9.57
N GLU A 53 -3.71 -16.28 -9.86
CA GLU A 53 -2.85 -16.67 -10.96
C GLU A 53 -3.41 -16.12 -12.27
N ASP A 54 -2.51 -15.57 -13.07
CA ASP A 54 -2.79 -15.05 -14.40
C ASP A 54 -1.55 -15.28 -15.23
N ASN A 55 -1.70 -16.15 -16.24
CA ASN A 55 -0.64 -16.59 -17.13
C ASN A 55 -0.31 -15.54 -18.21
N GLU A 56 -1.06 -14.44 -18.30
CA GLU A 56 -0.79 -13.36 -19.26
C GLU A 56 0.22 -12.32 -18.75
N LEU A 57 0.70 -12.45 -17.50
CA LEU A 57 1.54 -11.44 -16.82
C LEU A 57 2.86 -12.02 -16.27
N ASP A 58 3.36 -13.12 -16.84
CA ASP A 58 4.60 -13.80 -16.40
C ASP A 58 5.89 -13.02 -16.71
N ASP A 59 5.79 -11.92 -17.45
CA ASP A 59 6.87 -11.05 -17.91
C ASP A 59 7.08 -9.77 -17.06
N VAL A 60 6.21 -9.52 -16.09
CA VAL A 60 6.32 -8.36 -15.19
C VAL A 60 7.32 -8.65 -14.06
N LYS A 61 8.50 -8.02 -14.11
CA LYS A 61 9.47 -8.06 -13.01
C LYS A 61 9.01 -7.14 -11.89
N GLU A 62 8.62 -7.71 -10.75
CA GLU A 62 8.32 -6.95 -9.53
C GLU A 62 9.54 -6.13 -9.08
N ASP A 63 9.34 -4.83 -8.86
CA ASP A 63 10.31 -3.96 -8.22
C ASP A 63 10.29 -4.18 -6.70
N LYS A 64 11.09 -5.16 -6.25
CA LYS A 64 11.24 -5.52 -4.84
C LYS A 64 11.65 -4.33 -3.96
N LYS A 65 12.36 -3.35 -4.51
CA LYS A 65 12.84 -2.22 -3.73
C LYS A 65 11.70 -1.27 -3.41
N ILE A 66 10.77 -1.05 -4.34
CA ILE A 66 9.55 -0.30 -4.05
C ILE A 66 8.68 -1.05 -3.05
N ASP A 67 8.54 -2.36 -3.16
CA ASP A 67 7.74 -3.15 -2.21
C ASP A 67 8.30 -3.00 -0.77
N GLU A 68 9.63 -3.08 -0.59
CA GLU A 68 10.31 -2.84 0.69
C GLU A 68 10.09 -1.40 1.22
N LEU A 69 10.29 -0.40 0.35
CA LEU A 69 10.12 1.01 0.73
C LEU A 69 8.66 1.33 1.07
N LYS A 70 7.72 0.77 0.32
CA LYS A 70 6.28 0.87 0.57
C LYS A 70 5.93 0.27 1.94
N GLN A 71 6.33 -0.97 2.20
CA GLN A 71 6.06 -1.65 3.47
C GLN A 71 6.59 -0.83 4.65
N SER A 72 7.85 -0.41 4.58
CA SER A 72 8.49 0.37 5.64
C SER A 72 7.83 1.75 5.83
N THR A 73 7.33 2.37 4.76
CA THR A 73 6.60 3.64 4.82
C THR A 73 5.25 3.45 5.50
N ILE A 74 4.49 2.41 5.15
CA ILE A 74 3.19 2.10 5.76
C ILE A 74 3.33 1.86 7.27
N GLU A 75 4.37 1.15 7.70
CA GLU A 75 4.63 0.87 9.11
C GLU A 75 4.94 2.13 9.94
N ARG A 76 5.56 3.14 9.34
CA ARG A 76 5.92 4.41 10.02
C ARG A 76 4.89 5.51 9.90
N LEU A 77 3.92 5.36 9.00
CA LEU A 77 2.92 6.39 8.74
C LEU A 77 2.05 6.75 9.97
N PRO A 78 1.66 5.81 10.84
CA PRO A 78 0.96 6.15 12.08
C PRO A 78 1.74 7.10 13.00
N SER A 79 3.06 6.89 13.17
CA SER A 79 3.88 7.76 14.02
C SER A 79 4.13 9.11 13.37
N ILE A 80 4.37 9.15 12.06
CA ILE A 80 4.49 10.40 11.29
C ILE A 80 3.24 11.26 11.51
N PHE A 81 2.05 10.67 11.31
CA PHE A 81 0.78 11.38 11.44
C PHE A 81 0.56 11.86 12.88
N ALA A 82 0.86 11.02 13.88
CA ALA A 82 0.77 11.43 15.29
C ALA A 82 1.69 12.61 15.64
N SER A 83 2.94 12.61 15.16
CA SER A 83 3.90 13.69 15.39
C SER A 83 3.48 15.01 14.73
N ILE A 84 2.94 14.94 13.50
CA ILE A 84 2.37 16.11 12.81
C ILE A 84 1.22 16.71 13.62
N MET A 85 0.30 15.86 14.10
CA MET A 85 -0.84 16.31 14.88
C MET A 85 -0.46 16.91 16.24
N GLN A 86 0.66 16.48 16.83
CA GLN A 86 1.18 17.03 18.08
C GLN A 86 1.99 18.32 17.89
N GLY A 87 2.29 18.71 16.64
CA GLY A 87 3.06 19.91 16.32
C GLY A 87 4.56 19.79 16.62
N ASP A 88 5.09 18.56 16.73
CA ASP A 88 6.52 18.34 17.01
C ASP A 88 7.36 18.45 15.73
N VAL A 89 7.81 19.67 15.44
CA VAL A 89 8.59 20.02 14.24
C VAL A 89 9.90 19.23 14.10
N ASN A 90 10.53 18.84 15.21
CA ASN A 90 11.80 18.10 15.16
C ASN A 90 11.56 16.64 14.79
N THR A 91 10.59 15.99 15.43
CA THR A 91 10.21 14.61 15.12
C THR A 91 9.64 14.49 13.71
N ILE A 92 8.97 15.52 13.21
CA ILE A 92 8.45 15.59 11.84
C ILE A 92 9.57 15.43 10.79
N LYS A 93 10.68 16.15 10.92
CA LYS A 93 11.78 16.12 9.94
C LYS A 93 12.42 14.74 9.83
N GLU A 94 12.67 14.08 10.94
CA GLU A 94 13.24 12.72 10.94
C GLU A 94 12.23 11.70 10.39
N SER A 95 10.95 11.90 10.70
CA SER A 95 9.89 10.98 10.29
C SER A 95 9.57 11.08 8.80
N PHE A 96 9.77 12.25 8.16
CA PHE A 96 9.62 12.40 6.71
C PHE A 96 10.74 11.79 5.88
N LYS A 97 11.90 11.49 6.46
CA LYS A 97 13.04 10.92 5.71
C LYS A 97 12.67 9.61 4.99
N ILE A 98 11.81 8.78 5.60
CA ILE A 98 11.38 7.53 4.96
C ILE A 98 10.45 7.77 3.76
N VAL A 99 9.60 8.80 3.86
CA VAL A 99 8.67 9.21 2.80
C VAL A 99 9.45 9.82 1.64
N GLU A 100 10.45 10.66 1.95
CA GLU A 100 11.39 11.21 0.96
C GLU A 100 12.11 10.08 0.23
N ASN A 101 12.67 9.10 0.95
CA ASN A 101 13.40 8.00 0.33
C ASN A 101 12.51 7.17 -0.62
N LEU A 102 11.25 6.91 -0.25
CA LEU A 102 10.29 6.24 -1.14
C LEU A 102 10.04 7.09 -2.39
N ALA A 103 9.78 8.39 -2.21
CA ALA A 103 9.46 9.28 -3.31
C ALA A 103 10.65 9.47 -4.28
N GLU A 104 11.85 9.66 -3.74
CA GLU A 104 13.09 9.79 -4.51
C GLU A 104 13.39 8.52 -5.31
N TYR A 105 13.25 7.34 -4.69
CA TYR A 105 13.49 6.07 -5.39
C TYR A 105 12.58 5.92 -6.60
N ILE A 106 11.28 6.19 -6.44
CA ILE A 106 10.30 6.10 -7.54
C ILE A 106 10.60 7.13 -8.64
N ALA A 107 11.02 8.34 -8.25
CA ALA A 107 11.36 9.41 -9.17
C ALA A 107 12.59 9.07 -10.04
N GLU A 108 13.60 8.38 -9.50
CA GLU A 108 14.87 8.14 -10.17
C GLU A 108 14.97 6.77 -10.84
N GLU A 109 14.63 5.71 -10.11
CA GLU A 109 14.95 4.32 -10.49
C GLU A 109 13.72 3.43 -10.60
N GLY A 110 12.61 3.82 -9.98
CA GLY A 110 11.42 2.99 -9.87
C GLY A 110 10.78 2.63 -11.22
N ASP A 111 10.36 1.38 -11.35
CA ASP A 111 9.47 0.92 -12.42
C ASP A 111 8.03 0.88 -11.89
N MET A 112 7.02 1.15 -12.72
CA MET A 112 5.60 1.11 -12.32
C MET A 112 5.14 -0.31 -11.94
N ASN A 113 5.96 -1.33 -12.25
CA ASN A 113 5.76 -2.74 -11.94
C ASN A 113 5.91 -3.04 -10.43
N THR A 114 5.07 -2.41 -9.62
CA THR A 114 5.08 -2.45 -8.16
C THR A 114 3.78 -3.02 -7.65
N ASN A 115 3.81 -3.76 -6.55
CA ASN A 115 2.57 -4.21 -5.93
C ASN A 115 1.96 -3.06 -5.15
N LEU A 116 1.20 -2.22 -5.87
CA LEU A 116 0.37 -1.16 -5.29
C LEU A 116 -0.70 -1.69 -4.33
N TYR A 117 -0.85 -3.01 -4.13
CA TYR A 117 -1.85 -3.55 -3.23
C TYR A 117 -1.30 -4.71 -2.39
N GLU A 118 -0.12 -4.63 -1.81
CA GLU A 118 0.22 -5.52 -0.69
C GLU A 118 -0.02 -4.81 0.64
N ILE A 119 -1.14 -5.17 1.30
CA ILE A 119 -1.30 -5.46 2.74
C ILE A 119 -2.81 -5.66 3.00
N SER A 120 -3.15 -6.79 3.60
CA SER A 120 -4.47 -7.40 3.55
C SER A 120 -5.30 -7.26 4.83
N ARG A 121 -5.13 -6.18 5.62
CA ARG A 121 -5.89 -6.04 6.88
C ARG A 121 -6.50 -4.67 7.11
N TYR A 122 -7.70 -4.72 7.66
CA TYR A 122 -8.66 -3.64 7.90
C TYR A 122 -8.10 -2.42 8.65
N ASP A 123 -7.08 -2.59 9.49
CA ASP A 123 -6.60 -1.53 10.39
C ASP A 123 -5.65 -0.51 9.72
N ASN A 124 -5.05 -0.83 8.57
CA ASN A 124 -4.08 0.04 7.88
C ASN A 124 -4.58 0.61 6.55
N TYR A 125 -5.87 0.44 6.21
CA TYR A 125 -6.40 0.80 4.89
C TYR A 125 -6.11 2.27 4.48
N THR A 126 -6.31 3.22 5.40
CA THR A 126 -6.03 4.64 5.11
C THR A 126 -4.56 4.90 4.84
N TYR A 127 -3.65 4.28 5.60
CA TYR A 127 -2.21 4.45 5.40
C TYR A 127 -1.72 3.82 4.09
N ILE A 128 -2.23 2.62 3.77
CA ILE A 128 -2.00 1.96 2.48
C ILE A 128 -2.47 2.88 1.35
N HIS A 129 -3.69 3.39 1.43
CA HIS A 129 -4.25 4.30 0.44
C HIS A 129 -3.38 5.55 0.24
N CYS A 130 -2.90 6.18 1.32
CA CYS A 130 -2.00 7.32 1.26
C CYS A 130 -0.71 6.98 0.49
N VAL A 131 -0.08 5.84 0.81
CA VAL A 131 1.17 5.42 0.16
C VAL A 131 0.94 5.07 -1.30
N ASP A 132 -0.10 4.31 -1.63
CA ASP A 132 -0.40 3.95 -3.02
C ASP A 132 -0.75 5.17 -3.88
N THR A 133 -1.50 6.11 -3.31
CA THR A 133 -1.82 7.39 -3.96
C THR A 133 -0.54 8.18 -4.24
N ALA A 134 0.43 8.18 -3.32
CA ALA A 134 1.71 8.84 -3.56
C ALA A 134 2.52 8.15 -4.65
N ILE A 135 2.64 6.82 -4.62
CA ILE A 135 3.35 6.06 -5.66
C ILE A 135 2.75 6.39 -7.04
N MET A 136 1.43 6.32 -7.17
CA MET A 136 0.71 6.65 -8.41
C MET A 136 0.90 8.11 -8.83
N SER A 137 0.86 9.04 -7.88
CA SER A 137 1.06 10.47 -8.16
C SER A 137 2.47 10.75 -8.67
N ILE A 138 3.49 10.12 -8.09
CA ILE A 138 4.88 10.28 -8.52
C ILE A 138 5.07 9.71 -9.93
N PHE A 139 4.55 8.51 -10.21
CA PHE A 139 4.60 7.95 -11.58
C PHE A 139 3.90 8.85 -12.60
N LEU A 140 2.72 9.39 -12.25
CA LEU A 140 2.01 10.34 -13.09
C LEU A 140 2.83 11.61 -13.32
N GLY A 141 3.37 12.21 -12.25
CA GLY A 141 4.22 13.39 -12.34
C GLY A 141 5.45 13.15 -13.21
N ARG A 142 6.06 11.97 -13.10
CA ARG A 142 7.23 11.58 -13.90
C ARG A 142 6.85 11.46 -15.38
N SER A 143 5.69 10.90 -15.69
CA SER A 143 5.16 10.85 -17.07
C SER A 143 4.88 12.25 -17.65
N LEU A 144 4.63 13.24 -16.79
CA LEU A 144 4.46 14.65 -17.14
C LEU A 144 5.78 15.44 -17.17
N ASN A 145 6.93 14.77 -16.99
CA ASN A 145 8.27 15.37 -16.95
C ASN A 145 8.46 16.41 -15.84
N LEU A 146 7.79 16.24 -14.69
CA LEU A 146 8.09 17.03 -13.49
C LEU A 146 9.54 16.76 -13.04
N LYS A 147 10.19 17.79 -12.48
CA LYS A 147 11.54 17.68 -11.92
C LYS A 147 11.53 16.84 -10.65
N LYS A 148 12.71 16.33 -10.29
CA LYS A 148 12.89 15.49 -9.10
C LYS A 148 12.30 16.16 -7.84
N GLU A 149 12.58 17.45 -7.64
CA GLU A 149 12.10 18.18 -6.47
C GLU A 149 10.56 18.26 -6.45
N GLU A 150 9.94 18.51 -7.61
CA GLU A 150 8.48 18.55 -7.78
C GLU A 150 7.84 17.17 -7.55
N LEU A 151 8.51 16.09 -7.96
CA LEU A 151 8.07 14.72 -7.72
C LEU A 151 8.13 14.35 -6.23
N THR A 152 9.20 14.74 -5.54
CA THR A 152 9.33 14.53 -4.10
C THR A 152 8.25 15.28 -3.33
N GLU A 153 8.01 16.56 -3.66
CA GLU A 153 6.93 17.35 -3.06
C GLU A 153 5.54 16.76 -3.33
N LEU A 154 5.30 16.27 -4.56
CA LEU A 154 4.06 15.60 -4.94
C LEU A 154 3.84 14.31 -4.13
N GLY A 155 4.88 13.49 -3.97
CA GLY A 155 4.85 12.27 -3.18
C GLY A 155 4.51 12.52 -1.71
N ILE A 156 5.19 13.50 -1.09
CA ILE A 156 4.92 13.91 0.30
C ILE A 156 3.47 14.41 0.43
N SER A 157 3.03 15.28 -0.47
CA SER A 157 1.68 15.84 -0.46
C SER A 157 0.60 14.76 -0.60
N ALA A 158 0.82 13.81 -1.50
CA ALA A 158 -0.10 12.69 -1.72
C ALA A 158 -0.15 11.72 -0.52
N ILE A 159 0.97 11.48 0.17
CA ILE A 159 0.97 10.69 1.41
C ILE A 159 0.16 11.40 2.50
N LEU A 160 0.25 12.72 2.60
CA LEU A 160 -0.42 13.49 3.65
C LEU A 160 -1.87 13.86 3.35
N HIS A 161 -2.35 13.65 2.13
CA HIS A 161 -3.63 14.20 1.66
C HIS A 161 -4.83 13.85 2.57
N ASP A 162 -4.80 12.66 3.17
CA ASP A 162 -5.87 12.12 4.01
C ASP A 162 -5.58 12.15 5.51
N ILE A 163 -4.55 12.90 5.95
CA ILE A 163 -4.22 13.05 7.38
C ILE A 163 -5.41 13.55 8.22
N GLY A 164 -6.29 14.38 7.64
CA GLY A 164 -7.51 14.86 8.30
C GLY A 164 -8.60 13.81 8.52
N LYS A 165 -8.52 12.64 7.87
CA LYS A 165 -9.54 11.57 7.94
C LYS A 165 -9.26 10.51 9.01
N ILE A 166 -8.16 10.65 9.77
CA ILE A 166 -7.80 9.69 10.82
C ILE A 166 -8.84 9.75 11.96
N LYS A 167 -9.67 8.72 12.07
CA LYS A 167 -10.80 8.65 13.01
C LYS A 167 -10.42 8.59 14.50
N ASN A 168 -9.15 8.36 14.83
CA ASN A 168 -8.72 8.10 16.22
C ASN A 168 -8.35 9.34 17.03
N PHE A 169 -8.50 10.55 16.49
CA PHE A 169 -8.21 11.78 17.23
C PHE A 169 -9.45 12.67 17.34
N LYS A 170 -9.96 12.85 18.56
CA LYS A 170 -10.88 13.95 18.87
C LYS A 170 -10.07 15.24 18.80
N TRP A 171 -10.41 16.12 17.87
CA TRP A 171 -9.95 17.50 17.87
C TRP A 171 -10.49 18.17 19.14
N ASN A 172 -9.67 18.24 20.19
CA ASN A 172 -9.99 19.07 21.35
C ASN A 172 -9.71 20.52 20.97
N TYR A 173 -10.68 21.16 20.32
CA TYR A 173 -10.72 22.61 20.23
C TYR A 173 -10.80 23.16 21.67
N LYS A 174 -9.78 23.91 22.08
CA LYS A 174 -9.84 24.77 23.26
C LYS A 174 -10.51 26.09 22.91
#